data_AF-A0A838W7S9-F1
#
_entry.id   AF-A0A838W7S9-F1
#
_cell.length_a   1.000
_cell.length_b   1.000
_cell.length_c   1.000
_cell.angle_alpha   90.00
_cell.angle_beta   90.00
_cell.angle_gamma   90.00
#
_symmetry.space_group_name_H-M   'P 1'
#
loop_
_entity.id
_entity.type
_entity.pdbx_description
1 polymer ?
#
loop_
_entity_poly.entity_id
_entity_poly.type
_entity_poly.pdbx_seq_one_letter_code
_entity_poly.pdbx_strand_id
1 'polypeptide(L)' 'MREHLKDRVTVILAVALLVMVLVEAVLIPHYHPVFPWHSVPGYAAVIGLFGCILVVQLSKWLGKMLLQRPEDR' A
#
# COMPACT_ATOMS: atom_id res chain seq x y z
N MET A 1 -9.88 2.02 -24.91
CA MET A 1 -9.74 3.10 -23.90
C MET A 1 -9.49 2.60 -22.47
N ARG A 2 -10.18 1.54 -21.99
CA ARG A 2 -10.00 0.96 -20.63
C ARG A 2 -8.60 0.36 -20.37
N GLU A 3 -7.98 -0.20 -21.41
CA GLU A 3 -6.62 -0.79 -21.37
C GLU A 3 -5.56 0.25 -20.99
N HIS A 4 -5.55 1.41 -21.67
CA HIS A 4 -4.61 2.49 -21.36
C HIS A 4 -4.76 3.06 -19.94
N LEU A 5 -5.97 3.02 -19.36
CA LEU A 5 -6.18 3.48 -17.99
C LEU A 5 -5.50 2.53 -16.98
N LYS A 6 -5.58 1.22 -17.19
CA LYS A 6 -4.88 0.23 -16.36
C LYS A 6 -3.37 0.38 -16.46
N ASP A 7 -2.84 0.64 -17.65
CA ASP A 7 -1.41 0.85 -17.85
C ASP A 7 -0.93 2.11 -17.10
N ARG A 8 -1.70 3.20 -17.19
CA ARG A 8 -1.38 4.46 -16.49
C ARG A 8 -1.45 4.32 -14.98
N VAL A 9 -2.47 3.63 -14.46
CA VAL A 9 -2.60 3.36 -13.01
C VAL A 9 -1.45 2.48 -12.52
N THR A 10 -1.09 1.44 -13.27
CA THR A 10 0.05 0.57 -12.93
C THR A 10 1.35 1.36 -12.89
N VAL A 11 1.59 2.22 -13.87
CA VAL A 11 2.78 3.09 -13.91
C VAL A 11 2.79 4.06 -12.73
N ILE A 12 1.66 4.69 -12.40
CA ILE A 12 1.56 5.61 -11.27
C ILE A 12 1.87 4.89 -9.95
N LEU A 13 1.30 3.69 -9.74
CA LEU A 13 1.57 2.90 -8.55
C LEU A 13 3.03 2.46 -8.46
N ALA A 14 3.63 2.04 -9.58
CA ALA A 14 5.04 1.66 -9.64
C ALA A 14 5.97 2.86 -9.32
N VAL A 15 5.67 4.04 -9.87
CA VAL A 15 6.42 5.28 -9.60
C VAL A 15 6.26 5.70 -8.14
N ALA A 16 5.04 5.67 -7.58
CA ALA A 16 4.81 5.99 -6.18
C ALA A 16 5.58 5.06 -5.23
N LEU A 17 5.64 3.77 -5.55
CA LEU A 17 6.38 2.77 -4.77
C LEU A 17 7.89 3.00 -4.86
N LEU A 18 8.41 3.30 -6.06
CA LEU A 18 9.81 3.67 -6.26
C LEU A 18 10.19 4.92 -5.44
N VAL A 19 9.34 5.97 -5.47
CA VAL A 19 9.56 7.19 -4.69
C VAL A 19 9.59 6.90 -3.19
N MET A 20 8.67 6.08 -2.67
CA MET A 20 8.68 5.69 -1.25
C MET A 20 9.98 4.98 -0.84
N VAL A 21 10.49 4.07 -1.68
CA VAL A 21 11.76 3.36 -1.41
C VAL A 21 12.95 4.33 -1.44
N LEU A 22 12.98 5.26 -2.41
CA LEU A 22 14.04 6.27 -2.50
C LEU A 22 14.01 7.24 -1.31
N VAL A 23 12.81 7.65 -0.87
CA VAL A 23 12.63 8.48 0.32
C VAL A 23 13.18 7.78 1.56
N GLU A 24 12.85 6.51 1.78
CA GLU A 24 13.43 5.75 2.89
C GLU A 24 14.95 5.65 2.79
N ALA A 25 15.48 5.32 1.61
CA ALA A 25 16.91 5.14 1.41
C ALA A 25 17.73 6.42 1.64
N VAL A 26 17.14 7.60 1.39
CA VAL A 26 17.82 8.90 1.51
C VAL A 26 17.58 9.58 2.86
N LEU A 27 16.36 9.54 3.39
CA LEU A 27 15.97 10.31 4.58
C LEU A 27 16.09 9.53 5.90
N ILE A 28 16.21 8.21 5.87
CA ILE A 28 16.26 7.39 7.09
C ILE A 28 17.67 6.81 7.24
N PRO A 29 18.60 7.52 7.88
CA PRO A 29 19.88 6.93 8.22
C PRO A 29 19.63 5.83 9.26
N HIS A 30 19.88 4.58 8.89
CA HIS A 30 19.75 3.40 9.76
C HIS A 30 20.82 3.41 10.85
N TYR A 31 20.71 4.32 11.83
CA TYR A 31 21.75 4.53 12.84
C TYR A 31 21.89 3.36 13.82
N HIS A 32 20.83 2.57 14.05
CA HIS A 32 20.89 1.34 14.84
C HIS A 32 19.81 0.33 14.38
N PRO A 33 20.14 -0.69 13.57
CA PRO A 33 19.20 -1.77 13.29
C PRO A 33 19.02 -2.63 14.54
N VAL A 34 17.99 -2.34 15.34
CA VAL A 34 17.59 -3.16 16.51
C VAL A 34 17.11 -4.55 16.05
N PHE A 35 16.68 -4.65 14.79
CA PHE A 35 16.17 -5.88 14.19
C PHE A 35 16.74 -6.10 12.78
N PRO A 36 16.95 -7.36 12.35
CA PRO A 36 17.60 -7.67 11.07
C PRO A 36 16.80 -7.18 9.85
N TRP A 37 15.47 -7.05 9.94
CA TRP A 37 14.62 -6.55 8.86
C TRP A 37 14.71 -5.04 8.61
N HIS A 38 15.23 -4.26 9.56
CA HIS A 38 15.49 -2.82 9.34
C HIS A 38 16.69 -2.55 8.43
N SER A 39 17.48 -3.57 8.09
CA SER A 39 18.62 -3.44 7.17
C SER A 39 18.22 -3.48 5.69
N VAL A 40 16.98 -3.87 5.38
CA VAL A 40 16.50 -4.01 4.01
C VAL A 40 15.83 -2.70 3.57
N PRO A 41 16.44 -1.93 2.64
CA PRO A 41 15.82 -0.71 2.13
C PRO A 41 14.50 -1.06 1.42
N GLY A 42 13.42 -0.39 1.82
CA GLY A 42 12.07 -0.63 1.29
C GLY A 42 11.18 -1.57 2.10
N TYR A 43 11.63 -2.11 3.23
CA TYR A 43 10.78 -2.90 4.13
C TYR A 43 9.53 -2.13 4.59
N ALA A 44 9.66 -0.86 4.97
CA ALA A 44 8.51 -0.07 5.40
C ALA A 44 7.56 0.23 4.24
N ALA A 45 8.08 0.41 3.02
CA ALA A 45 7.26 0.58 1.82
C ALA A 45 6.40 -0.66 1.54
N VAL A 46 6.95 -1.87 1.72
CA VAL A 46 6.20 -3.13 1.59
C VAL A 46 5.10 -3.23 2.64
N ILE A 47 5.42 -2.97 3.92
CA ILE A 47 4.44 -2.98 5.01
C ILE A 47 3.34 -1.94 4.78
N GLY A 48 3.71 -0.73 4.35
CA GLY A 48 2.77 0.36 4.06
C GLY A 48 1.85 0.04 2.88
N LEU A 49 2.39 -0.55 1.81
CA LEU A 49 1.59 -1.00 0.66
C LEU A 49 0.62 -2.11 1.07
N PHE A 50 1.10 -3.12 1.80
CA PHE A 50 0.26 -4.20 2.29
C PHE A 50 -0.82 -3.67 3.22
N GLY A 51 -0.47 -2.78 4.14
CA GLY A 51 -1.40 -2.12 5.06
C GLY A 51 -2.49 -1.36 4.30
N CYS A 52 -2.14 -0.62 3.25
CA CYS A 52 -3.11 0.08 2.42
C CYS A 52 -4.11 -0.88 1.75
N ILE A 53 -3.60 -1.94 1.10
CA ILE A 53 -4.45 -2.96 0.47
C ILE A 53 -5.37 -3.62 1.50
N LEU A 54 -4.81 -3.95 2.66
CA LEU A 54 -5.51 -4.64 3.74
C LEU A 54 -6.63 -3.75 4.29
N VAL A 55 -6.38 -2.46 4.54
CA VAL A 55 -7.41 -1.50 4.96
C VAL A 55 -8.52 -1.39 3.93
N VAL A 56 -8.21 -1.25 2.63
CA VAL A 56 -9.23 -1.17 1.57
C VAL A 56 -10.10 -2.42 1.54
N GLN A 57 -9.50 -3.60 1.66
CA GLN A 57 -10.23 -4.87 1.66
C GLN A 57 -11.07 -5.03 2.92
N LEU A 58 -10.54 -4.68 4.09
CA LEU A 58 -11.28 -4.69 5.34
C LEU A 58 -12.46 -3.72 5.28
N SER A 59 -12.30 -2.51 4.74
CA SER A 59 -13.39 -1.54 4.58
C SER A 59 -14.50 -2.07 3.67
N LYS A 60 -14.14 -2.76 2.58
CA LYS A 60 -15.13 -3.43 1.70
C LYS A 60 -15.84 -4.57 2.41
N TRP A 61 -15.12 -5.35 3.21
CA TRP A 61 -15.69 -6.47 3.95
C TRP A 61 -16.63 -6.00 5.07
N LEU A 62 -16.20 -5.02 5.88
CA LEU A 62 -17.05 -4.36 6.88
C LEU A 62 -18.28 -3.72 6.23
N GLY A 63 -18.13 -3.08 5.07
CA GLY A 63 -19.24 -2.47 4.36
C GLY A 63 -20.34 -3.48 4.00
N LYS A 64 -19.97 -4.68 3.53
CA LYS A 64 -20.93 -5.75 3.23
C LYS A 64 -21.53 -6.39 4.48
N MET A 65 -20.73 -6.54 5.53
CA MET A 65 -21.12 -7.24 6.76
C MET A 65 -21.99 -6.38 7.69
N LEU A 66 -21.68 -5.08 7.81
CA LEU A 66 -22.32 -4.17 8.76
C LEU A 66 -23.21 -3.09 8.12
N LEU A 67 -22.88 -2.62 6.91
CA LEU A 67 -23.46 -1.37 6.38
C LEU A 67 -24.50 -1.58 5.27
N GLN A 68 -24.46 -2.71 4.55
CA GLN A 68 -25.52 -3.03 3.59
C GLN A 68 -26.75 -3.54 4.33
N ARG A 69 -27.72 -2.65 4.56
CA ARG A 69 -29.09 -3.08 4.84
C ARG A 69 -29.59 -3.91 3.65
N PRO A 70 -30.26 -5.06 3.88
CA PRO A 70 -31.02 -5.68 2.82
C PRO A 70 -32.05 -4.65 2.33
N GLU A 71 -32.01 -4.35 1.04
CA GLU A 71 -33.12 -3.71 0.37
C GLU A 71 -34.18 -4.80 0.12
N ASP A 72 -35.44 -4.44 0.39
CA ASP A 72 -36.68 -5.24 0.28
C ASP A 72 -37.07 -6.00 1.57
N ARG A 73 -38.16 -5.68 2.27
CA ARG A 73 -39.41 -4.96 1.92
C ARG A 73 -40.04 -4.29 3.14
#